data_AF-A0A0Q7QB66-F1
#
_entry.id   AF-A0A0Q7QB66-F1
#
_cell.length_a   1.000
_cell.length_b   1.000
_cell.length_c   1.000
_cell.angle_alpha   90.00
_cell.angle_beta   90.00
_cell.angle_gamma   90.00
#
_symmetry.space_group_name_H-M   'P 1'
#
loop_
_entity.id
_entity.type
_entity.pdbx_description
1 polymer ?
#
loop_
_entity_poly.entity_id
_entity_poly.type
_entity_poly.pdbx_seq_one_letter_code
_entity_poly.pdbx_strand_id
1 'polypeptide(L)'
;MLKTLRCEAWVARRIARLTRHLNAEDAAYVDAAVAEALAGEQPSVVLEACEAKVIEANPQLHEIRTREARERRFVSLGRMDAAGLRHVIARVENGDAVWVDAMLNRVADILAARDKAEENPYRSLDTRRAEAFGWLARPAELLALLLEHAEDPDPGPQSTEQDQPGNGHDEANDDEDEAGNTDNDAAADDGGSDDQGQPGPAQQQ
;
A
#
# COMPACT_ATOMS: atom_id res chain seq x y z
N MET A 1 29.66 13.69 24.04
CA MET A 1 30.06 12.66 25.02
C MET A 1 29.28 11.40 24.67
N LEU A 2 29.96 10.29 24.35
CA LEU A 2 29.30 9.01 24.08
C LEU A 2 28.94 8.34 25.42
N LYS A 3 27.65 8.12 25.70
CA LYS A 3 27.20 7.32 26.85
C LYS A 3 27.14 5.86 26.44
N THR A 4 27.76 4.96 27.20
CA THR A 4 27.66 3.52 26.95
C THR A 4 26.37 2.99 27.57
N LEU A 5 25.38 2.71 26.73
CA LEU A 5 24.10 2.11 27.13
C LEU A 5 24.04 0.65 26.64
N ARG A 6 23.31 -0.20 27.37
CA ARG A 6 23.05 -1.58 26.96
C ARG A 6 21.64 -1.66 26.38
N CYS A 7 21.53 -2.15 25.16
CA CYS A 7 20.25 -2.47 24.53
C CYS A 7 20.39 -3.76 23.71
N GLU A 8 19.26 -4.38 23.41
CA GLU A 8 19.23 -5.56 22.55
C GLU A 8 19.55 -5.17 21.09
N ALA A 9 20.28 -6.04 20.38
CA ALA A 9 20.76 -5.72 19.04
C ALA A 9 19.64 -5.45 18.02
N TRP A 10 18.47 -6.06 18.19
CA TRP A 10 17.32 -5.80 17.31
C TRP A 10 16.72 -4.41 17.52
N VAL A 11 16.68 -3.91 18.77
CA VAL A 11 16.23 -2.55 19.13
C VAL A 11 17.17 -1.52 18.50
N ALA A 12 18.48 -1.71 18.66
CA ALA A 12 19.48 -0.84 18.05
C ALA A 12 19.34 -0.76 16.52
N ARG A 13 19.14 -1.91 15.85
CA ARG A 13 18.92 -1.96 14.39
C ARG A 13 17.65 -1.23 13.97
N ARG A 14 16.57 -1.36 14.74
CA ARG A 14 15.32 -0.66 14.45
C ARG A 14 15.45 0.84 14.62
N ILE A 15 16.07 1.31 15.71
CA ILE A 15 16.36 2.73 15.95
C ILE A 15 17.21 3.30 14.81
N ALA A 16 18.30 2.62 14.43
CA ALA A 16 19.15 3.06 13.33
C ALA A 16 18.36 3.19 12.01
N ARG A 17 17.44 2.26 11.72
CA ARG A 17 16.59 2.32 10.53
C ARG A 17 15.65 3.54 10.56
N LEU A 18 15.07 3.84 11.73
CA LEU A 18 14.18 4.98 11.94
C LEU A 18 14.93 6.32 11.81
N THR A 19 16.16 6.42 12.31
CA THR A 19 16.89 7.70 12.40
C THR A 19 17.84 7.97 11.22
N ARG A 20 18.14 6.99 10.35
CA ARG A 20 19.16 7.12 9.27
C ARG A 20 19.01 8.31 8.31
N HIS A 21 17.83 8.87 8.22
CA HIS A 21 17.50 9.95 7.28
C HIS A 21 17.52 11.34 7.93
N LEU A 22 17.78 11.41 9.24
CA LEU A 22 17.87 12.64 9.99
C LEU A 22 19.25 13.28 9.79
N ASN A 23 19.30 14.61 9.86
CA ASN A 23 20.57 15.32 9.95
C ASN A 23 21.21 15.11 11.34
N ALA A 24 22.44 15.57 11.53
CA ALA A 24 23.18 15.34 12.78
C ALA A 24 22.55 16.00 14.02
N GLU A 25 21.86 17.14 13.85
CA GLU A 25 21.21 17.87 14.95
C GLU A 25 19.94 17.15 15.41
N ASP A 26 19.07 16.80 14.46
CA ASP A 26 17.83 16.04 14.71
C ASP A 26 18.16 14.65 15.28
N ALA A 27 19.20 13.99 14.77
CA ALA A 27 19.65 12.70 15.29
C ALA A 27 20.15 12.81 16.74
N ALA A 28 20.86 13.89 17.10
CA ALA A 28 21.30 14.12 18.48
C ALA A 28 20.13 14.41 19.43
N TYR A 29 19.09 15.10 18.96
CA TYR A 29 17.86 15.32 19.71
C TYR A 29 17.13 14.00 20.01
N VAL A 30 16.96 13.14 18.98
CA VAL A 30 16.34 11.83 19.15
C VAL A 30 17.20 10.90 20.03
N ASP A 31 18.53 10.89 19.84
CA ASP A 31 19.46 10.06 20.62
C ASP A 31 19.40 10.38 22.12
N ALA A 32 19.28 11.66 22.50
CA ALA A 32 19.16 12.06 23.89
C ALA A 32 17.89 11.48 24.56
N ALA A 33 16.76 11.50 23.86
CA ALA A 33 15.50 10.97 24.37
C ALA A 33 15.48 9.43 24.39
N VAL A 34 16.03 8.78 23.37
CA VAL A 34 16.19 7.32 23.33
C VAL A 34 17.13 6.84 24.44
N ALA A 35 18.20 7.57 24.71
CA ALA A 35 19.14 7.30 25.79
C ALA A 35 18.49 7.38 27.18
N GLU A 36 17.51 8.28 27.35
CA GLU A 36 16.71 8.38 28.57
C GLU A 36 15.74 7.20 28.71
N ALA A 37 15.00 6.85 27.65
CA ALA A 37 14.09 5.72 27.66
C ALA A 37 14.81 4.38 27.92
N LEU A 38 16.01 4.19 27.34
CA LEU A 38 16.84 3.01 27.55
C LEU A 38 17.33 2.82 29.00
N ALA A 39 17.18 3.82 29.88
CA ALA A 39 17.61 3.74 31.26
C ALA A 39 16.69 2.90 32.16
N GLY A 40 15.49 2.52 31.69
CA GLY A 40 14.57 1.71 32.51
C GLY A 40 13.32 1.20 31.80
N GLU A 41 13.05 1.63 30.56
CA GLU A 41 11.84 1.24 29.85
C GLU A 41 11.97 -0.07 29.07
N GLN A 42 10.82 -0.66 28.77
CA GLN A 42 10.74 -1.84 27.92
C GLN A 42 11.03 -1.49 26.46
N PRO A 43 11.57 -2.44 25.66
CA PRO A 43 11.91 -2.21 24.26
C PRO A 43 10.81 -1.58 23.39
N SER A 44 9.54 -1.96 23.58
CA SER A 44 8.41 -1.36 22.85
C SER A 44 8.26 0.14 23.13
N VAL A 45 8.30 0.52 24.41
CA VAL A 45 8.20 1.91 24.87
C VAL A 45 9.37 2.75 24.35
N VAL A 46 10.58 2.18 24.28
CA VAL A 46 11.75 2.84 23.70
C VAL A 46 11.56 3.13 22.22
N LEU A 47 10.97 2.19 21.47
CA LEU A 47 10.69 2.37 20.04
C LEU A 47 9.58 3.40 19.80
N GLU A 48 8.51 3.37 20.59
CA GLU A 48 7.44 4.38 20.53
C GLU A 48 7.98 5.78 20.85
N ALA A 49 8.81 5.91 21.89
CA ALA A 49 9.46 7.19 22.23
C ALA A 49 10.40 7.67 21.12
N CYS A 50 11.14 6.75 20.49
CA CYS A 50 11.99 7.06 19.33
C CYS A 50 11.16 7.58 18.15
N GLU A 51 10.09 6.88 17.77
CA GLU A 51 9.22 7.29 16.67
C GLU A 51 8.57 8.65 16.94
N ALA A 52 8.07 8.88 18.14
CA ALA A 52 7.52 10.17 18.55
C ALA A 52 8.55 11.30 18.43
N LYS A 53 9.79 11.07 18.88
CA LYS A 53 10.86 12.07 18.82
C LYS A 53 11.37 12.32 17.41
N VAL A 54 11.37 11.31 16.55
CA VAL A 54 11.67 11.47 15.11
C VAL A 54 10.62 12.38 14.45
N ILE A 55 9.35 12.25 14.80
CA ILE A 55 8.28 13.13 14.31
C ILE A 55 8.45 14.55 14.85
N GLU A 56 8.75 14.70 16.14
CA GLU A 56 8.94 16.01 16.77
C GLU A 56 10.16 16.76 16.22
N ALA A 57 11.25 16.04 15.91
CA ALA A 57 12.46 16.62 15.33
C ALA A 57 12.22 17.22 13.95
N ASN A 58 11.32 16.62 13.15
CA ASN A 58 10.98 17.14 11.83
C ASN A 58 9.49 17.00 11.49
N PRO A 59 8.64 17.88 12.06
CA PRO A 59 7.19 17.83 11.82
C PRO A 59 6.85 18.09 10.35
N GLN A 60 7.62 18.93 9.67
CA GLN A 60 7.40 19.30 8.26
C GLN A 60 7.65 18.14 7.31
N LEU A 61 8.72 17.36 7.51
CA LEU A 61 9.00 16.16 6.72
C LEU A 61 7.95 15.08 6.99
N HIS A 62 7.45 14.96 8.22
CA HIS A 62 6.36 14.05 8.54
C HIS A 62 5.05 14.46 7.85
N GLU A 63 4.71 15.75 7.84
CA GLU A 63 3.56 16.28 7.12
C GLU A 63 3.67 16.08 5.61
N ILE A 64 4.85 16.31 5.01
CA ILE A 64 5.10 16.07 3.59
C ILE A 64 4.96 14.58 3.28
N ARG A 65 5.57 13.68 4.05
CA ARG A 65 5.43 12.23 3.86
C ARG A 65 3.99 11.76 4.02
N THR A 66 3.25 12.32 4.97
CA THR A 66 1.83 12.01 5.18
C THR A 66 0.98 12.51 4.03
N ARG A 67 1.28 13.71 3.52
CA ARG A 67 0.63 14.30 2.34
C ARG A 67 0.93 13.49 1.09
N GLU A 68 2.19 13.15 0.83
CA GLU A 68 2.61 12.26 -0.25
C GLU A 68 1.97 10.87 -0.12
N ALA A 69 1.88 10.31 1.09
CA ALA A 69 1.22 9.04 1.35
C ALA A 69 -0.30 9.10 1.09
N ARG A 70 -0.94 10.25 1.34
CA ARG A 70 -2.34 10.53 0.96
C ARG A 70 -2.49 10.78 -0.55
N GLU A 71 -1.46 11.31 -1.21
CA GLU A 71 -1.42 11.51 -2.66
C GLU A 71 -1.15 10.22 -3.43
N ARG A 72 -0.54 9.20 -2.78
CA ARG A 72 -0.37 7.84 -3.30
C ARG A 72 -1.68 7.03 -3.29
N ARG A 73 -2.81 7.65 -3.62
CA ARG A 73 -4.03 6.91 -3.95
C ARG A 73 -3.86 6.30 -5.33
N PHE A 74 -4.12 5.01 -5.47
CA PHE A 74 -4.03 4.34 -6.76
C PHE A 74 -4.94 3.12 -6.79
N VAL A 75 -5.28 2.70 -8.00
CA VAL A 75 -5.82 1.37 -8.28
C VAL A 75 -4.96 0.79 -9.39
N SER A 76 -4.37 -0.38 -9.17
CA SER A 76 -3.51 -1.06 -10.14
C SER A 76 -3.91 -2.52 -10.32
N LEU A 77 -3.58 -3.06 -11.49
CA LEU A 77 -3.78 -4.46 -11.83
C LEU A 77 -2.44 -5.18 -11.81
N GLY A 78 -2.41 -6.31 -11.11
CA GLY A 78 -1.28 -7.23 -11.14
C GLY A 78 -1.12 -7.93 -12.47
N ARG A 79 0.01 -8.62 -12.61
CA ARG A 79 0.24 -9.58 -13.69
C ARG A 79 -0.78 -10.72 -13.58
N MET A 80 -1.14 -11.29 -14.73
CA MET A 80 -1.98 -12.49 -14.78
C MET A 80 -1.17 -13.68 -14.30
N ASP A 81 -1.76 -14.52 -13.45
CA ASP A 81 -1.17 -15.78 -13.03
C ASP A 81 -1.45 -16.91 -14.04
N ALA A 82 -0.90 -18.10 -13.77
CA ALA A 82 -1.10 -19.27 -14.63
C ALA A 82 -2.56 -19.80 -14.63
N ALA A 83 -3.35 -19.44 -13.62
CA ALA A 83 -4.78 -19.77 -13.53
C ALA A 83 -5.67 -18.76 -14.27
N GLY A 84 -5.09 -17.71 -14.86
CA GLY A 84 -5.80 -16.65 -15.56
C GLY A 84 -6.39 -15.58 -14.63
N LEU A 85 -6.07 -15.60 -13.34
CA LEU A 85 -6.52 -14.62 -12.36
C LEU A 85 -5.55 -13.44 -12.29
N ARG A 86 -6.05 -12.30 -11.79
CA ARG A 86 -5.26 -11.08 -11.56
C ARG A 86 -5.61 -10.48 -10.21
N HIS A 87 -4.61 -9.91 -9.55
CA HIS A 87 -4.84 -9.08 -8.37
C HIS A 87 -5.27 -7.67 -8.77
N VAL A 88 -6.23 -7.12 -8.04
CA VAL A 88 -6.57 -5.70 -8.06
C VAL A 88 -6.11 -5.13 -6.72
N ILE A 89 -5.21 -4.14 -6.75
CA ILE A 89 -4.69 -3.52 -5.54
C ILE A 89 -5.14 -2.06 -5.55
N ALA A 90 -5.82 -1.65 -4.48
CA ALA A 90 -6.34 -0.31 -4.34
C ALA A 90 -5.87 0.32 -3.03
N ARG A 91 -5.39 1.55 -3.11
CA ARG A 91 -5.12 2.42 -1.97
C ARG A 91 -6.11 3.58 -2.03
N VAL A 92 -7.15 3.48 -1.21
CA VAL A 92 -8.30 4.41 -1.17
C VAL A 92 -8.44 5.04 0.22
N GLU A 93 -9.41 5.94 0.37
CA GLU A 93 -9.75 6.48 1.68
C GLU A 93 -10.34 5.40 2.59
N ASN A 94 -10.10 5.47 3.90
CA ASN A 94 -10.62 4.47 4.84
C ASN A 94 -12.15 4.37 4.77
N GLY A 95 -12.86 5.51 4.68
CA GLY A 95 -14.31 5.52 4.51
C GLY A 95 -14.75 4.76 3.26
N ASP A 96 -14.09 4.98 2.12
CA ASP A 96 -14.39 4.28 0.87
C ASP A 96 -14.10 2.77 1.00
N ALA A 97 -13.00 2.38 1.65
CA ALA A 97 -12.63 0.98 1.86
C ALA A 97 -13.70 0.23 2.68
N VAL A 98 -14.19 0.86 3.75
CA VAL A 98 -15.24 0.30 4.62
C VAL A 98 -16.55 0.11 3.83
N TRP A 99 -16.92 1.08 2.99
CA TRP A 99 -18.12 0.95 2.15
C TRP A 99 -17.98 -0.12 1.07
N VAL A 100 -16.80 -0.23 0.44
CA VAL A 100 -16.53 -1.30 -0.53
C VAL A 100 -16.60 -2.67 0.14
N ASP A 101 -15.99 -2.84 1.32
CA ASP A 101 -16.05 -4.10 2.07
C ASP A 101 -17.50 -4.47 2.43
N ALA A 102 -18.27 -3.50 2.94
CA ALA A 102 -19.68 -3.69 3.25
C ALA A 102 -20.49 -4.14 2.02
N MET A 103 -20.26 -3.50 0.86
CA MET A 103 -20.93 -3.87 -0.39
C MET A 103 -20.54 -5.27 -0.85
N LEU A 104 -19.27 -5.65 -0.75
CA LEU A 104 -18.80 -6.99 -1.09
C LEU A 104 -19.46 -8.05 -0.19
N ASN A 105 -19.55 -7.80 1.12
CA ASN A 105 -20.24 -8.67 2.05
C ASN A 105 -21.73 -8.80 1.71
N ARG A 106 -22.40 -7.67 1.46
CA ARG A 106 -23.82 -7.65 1.07
C ARG A 106 -24.09 -8.50 -0.16
N VAL A 107 -23.30 -8.32 -1.22
CA VAL A 107 -23.46 -9.12 -2.44
C VAL A 107 -23.09 -10.59 -2.20
N ALA A 108 -22.05 -10.88 -1.42
CA ALA A 108 -21.66 -12.24 -1.08
C ALA A 108 -22.74 -12.99 -0.29
N ASP A 109 -23.51 -12.30 0.55
CA ASP A 109 -24.66 -12.85 1.28
C ASP A 109 -25.84 -13.15 0.33
N ILE A 110 -26.14 -12.25 -0.60
CA ILE A 110 -27.14 -12.48 -1.65
C ILE A 110 -26.77 -13.71 -2.49
N LEU A 111 -25.50 -13.81 -2.89
CA LEU A 111 -25.00 -14.98 -3.63
C LEU A 111 -25.11 -16.27 -2.80
N ALA A 112 -24.86 -16.21 -1.49
CA ALA A 112 -25.02 -17.36 -0.60
C ALA A 112 -26.47 -17.85 -0.54
N ALA A 113 -27.44 -16.92 -0.49
CA ALA A 113 -28.86 -17.24 -0.49
C ALA A 113 -29.27 -17.92 -1.81
N ARG A 114 -28.76 -17.44 -2.95
CA ARG A 114 -28.97 -18.04 -4.27
C ARG A 114 -28.36 -19.44 -4.38
N ASP A 115 -27.11 -19.62 -3.95
CA ASP A 115 -26.43 -20.92 -3.94
C ASP A 115 -27.24 -21.97 -3.18
N LYS A 116 -27.78 -21.57 -2.03
CA LYS A 116 -28.63 -22.43 -1.19
C LYS A 116 -29.94 -22.79 -1.89
N ALA A 117 -30.56 -21.85 -2.61
CA ALA A 117 -31.79 -22.10 -3.35
C ALA A 117 -31.58 -23.00 -4.57
N GLU A 118 -30.42 -22.93 -5.20
CA GLU A 118 -30.04 -23.71 -6.40
C GLU A 118 -29.38 -25.07 -6.07
N GLU A 119 -29.28 -25.44 -4.79
CA GLU A 119 -28.58 -26.66 -4.32
C GLU A 119 -27.13 -26.76 -4.86
N ASN A 120 -26.50 -25.62 -5.12
CA ASN A 120 -25.12 -25.57 -5.63
C ASN A 120 -24.13 -25.89 -4.49
N PRO A 121 -23.11 -26.74 -4.70
CA PRO A 121 -22.09 -27.02 -3.68
C PRO A 121 -21.53 -25.75 -3.04
N TYR A 122 -21.42 -25.78 -1.70
CA TYR A 122 -20.97 -24.67 -0.88
C TYR A 122 -19.65 -24.07 -1.38
N ARG A 123 -19.72 -22.82 -1.84
CA ARG A 123 -18.57 -21.98 -2.17
C ARG A 123 -18.09 -21.27 -0.90
N SER A 124 -16.77 -21.15 -0.73
CA SER A 124 -16.21 -20.43 0.43
C SER A 124 -16.64 -18.96 0.41
N LEU A 125 -16.56 -18.30 1.58
CA LEU A 125 -16.86 -16.88 1.68
C LEU A 125 -15.94 -16.06 0.75
N ASP A 126 -14.65 -16.39 0.70
CA ASP A 126 -13.67 -15.68 -0.14
C ASP A 126 -13.99 -15.83 -1.62
N THR A 127 -14.43 -17.02 -2.08
CA THR A 127 -14.86 -17.22 -3.47
C THR A 127 -16.09 -16.35 -3.79
N ARG A 128 -17.07 -16.27 -2.89
CA ARG A 128 -18.24 -15.41 -3.06
C ARG A 128 -17.88 -13.92 -3.03
N ARG A 129 -16.95 -13.50 -2.16
CA ARG A 129 -16.43 -12.13 -2.11
C ARG A 129 -15.67 -11.76 -3.38
N ALA A 130 -14.88 -12.68 -3.94
CA ALA A 130 -14.21 -12.48 -5.22
C ALA A 130 -15.21 -12.34 -6.37
N GLU A 131 -16.27 -13.16 -6.40
CA GLU A 131 -17.36 -13.02 -7.38
C GLU A 131 -18.12 -11.69 -7.19
N ALA A 132 -18.44 -11.32 -5.95
CA ALA A 132 -19.05 -10.04 -5.58
C ALA A 132 -18.23 -8.84 -6.08
N PHE A 133 -16.90 -8.92 -6.03
CA PHE A 133 -16.04 -7.88 -6.58
C PHE A 133 -16.24 -7.70 -8.10
N GLY A 134 -16.49 -8.78 -8.83
CA GLY A 134 -16.85 -8.74 -10.25
C GLY A 134 -18.19 -8.03 -10.52
N TRP A 135 -19.15 -8.10 -9.60
CA TRP A 135 -20.43 -7.38 -9.72
C TRP A 135 -20.25 -5.86 -9.66
N LEU A 136 -19.25 -5.36 -8.91
CA LEU A 136 -18.95 -3.92 -8.86
C LEU A 136 -18.56 -3.35 -10.23
N ALA A 137 -18.02 -4.18 -11.13
CA ALA A 137 -17.69 -3.76 -12.50
C ALA A 137 -18.91 -3.65 -13.42
N ARG A 138 -20.10 -4.10 -12.98
CA ARG A 138 -21.35 -4.16 -13.76
C ARG A 138 -22.47 -3.39 -13.05
N PRO A 139 -22.39 -2.04 -12.99
CA PRO A 139 -23.19 -1.23 -12.08
C PRO A 139 -24.70 -1.35 -12.32
N ALA A 140 -25.16 -1.50 -13.57
CA ALA A 140 -26.58 -1.67 -13.87
C ALA A 140 -27.14 -3.00 -13.33
N GLU A 141 -26.35 -4.06 -13.40
CA GLU A 141 -26.75 -5.39 -12.94
C GLU A 141 -26.65 -5.50 -11.43
N LEU A 142 -25.62 -4.91 -10.83
CA LEU A 142 -25.52 -4.76 -9.39
C LEU A 142 -26.71 -3.99 -8.83
N LEU A 143 -27.10 -2.88 -9.45
CA LEU A 143 -28.26 -2.12 -9.00
C LEU A 143 -29.54 -2.96 -9.06
N ALA A 144 -29.76 -3.68 -10.17
CA ALA A 144 -30.91 -4.57 -10.29
C ALA A 144 -30.91 -5.65 -9.18
N LEU A 145 -29.76 -6.28 -8.94
CA LEU A 145 -29.58 -7.27 -7.88
C LEU A 145 -29.92 -6.71 -6.49
N LEU A 146 -29.45 -5.50 -6.19
CA LEU A 146 -29.71 -4.83 -4.90
C LEU A 146 -31.18 -4.45 -4.74
N LEU A 147 -31.84 -4.02 -5.81
CA LEU A 147 -33.28 -3.71 -5.79
C LEU A 147 -34.13 -4.96 -5.55
N GLU A 148 -33.76 -6.09 -6.16
CA GLU A 148 -34.43 -7.38 -5.92
C GLU A 148 -34.36 -7.82 -4.45
N HIS A 149 -33.30 -7.43 -3.73
CA HIS A 149 -33.04 -7.82 -2.34
C HIS A 149 -33.10 -6.62 -1.39
N ALA A 150 -33.83 -5.57 -1.74
CA ALA A 150 -33.90 -4.34 -0.93
C ALA A 150 -34.58 -4.56 0.44
N GLU A 151 -35.42 -5.60 0.55
CA GLU A 151 -36.15 -5.95 1.78
C GLU A 151 -35.33 -6.83 2.73
N ASP A 152 -34.26 -7.47 2.23
CA ASP A 152 -33.39 -8.30 3.06
C ASP A 152 -32.57 -7.42 4.01
N PRO A 153 -32.37 -7.81 5.29
CA PRO A 153 -31.62 -7.02 6.23
C PRO A 153 -30.18 -6.81 5.74
N ASP A 154 -29.78 -5.55 5.59
CA ASP A 154 -28.40 -5.16 5.30
C ASP A 154 -27.70 -4.82 6.64
N PRO A 155 -26.72 -5.62 7.08
CA PRO A 155 -25.99 -5.33 8.31
C PRO A 155 -25.18 -4.02 8.25
N GLY A 156 -25.01 -3.43 7.05
CA GLY A 156 -24.28 -2.19 6.86
C GLY A 156 -22.77 -2.35 7.09
N PRO A 157 -22.00 -1.25 6.98
CA PRO A 157 -20.58 -1.28 7.24
C PRO A 157 -20.28 -1.67 8.70
N GLN A 158 -19.59 -2.80 8.85
CA GLN A 158 -19.08 -3.26 10.14
C GLN A 158 -17.80 -2.48 10.43
N SER A 159 -17.71 -1.80 11.57
CA SER A 159 -16.43 -1.25 12.04
C SER A 159 -15.54 -2.41 12.45
N THR A 160 -14.56 -2.76 11.63
CA THR A 160 -13.54 -3.75 12.01
C THR A 160 -12.63 -3.11 13.06
N GLU A 161 -12.60 -3.68 14.27
CA GLU A 161 -11.70 -3.24 15.37
C GLU A 161 -10.20 -3.35 15.00
N GLN A 162 -9.88 -3.88 13.82
CA GLN A 162 -8.55 -4.02 13.23
C GLN A 162 -8.01 -2.73 12.57
N ASP A 163 -8.80 -1.66 12.48
CA ASP A 163 -8.37 -0.37 11.89
C ASP A 163 -7.44 0.47 12.79
N GLN A 164 -6.96 -0.10 13.90
CA GLN A 164 -5.79 0.47 14.58
C GLN A 164 -4.61 0.44 13.61
N PRO A 165 -3.83 1.53 13.46
CA PRO A 165 -2.63 1.50 12.64
C PRO A 165 -1.75 0.35 13.15
N GLY A 166 -1.69 -0.73 12.35
CA GLY A 166 -1.01 -1.95 12.74
C GLY A 166 0.43 -1.63 13.12
N ASN A 167 0.79 -1.91 14.37
CA ASN A 167 2.16 -1.83 14.84
C ASN A 167 2.96 -2.85 14.00
N GLY A 168 3.77 -2.34 13.07
CA GLY A 168 4.28 -3.09 11.91
C GLY A 168 4.90 -4.43 12.27
N HIS A 169 4.10 -5.50 12.18
CA HIS A 169 4.61 -6.85 12.04
C HIS A 169 5.01 -7.01 10.57
N ASP A 170 6.23 -6.55 10.27
CA ASP A 170 6.99 -7.06 9.13
C ASP A 170 7.20 -8.56 9.40
N GLU A 171 6.30 -9.40 8.89
CA GLU A 171 6.64 -10.79 8.60
C GLU A 171 7.73 -10.76 7.54
N ALA A 172 8.97 -10.92 8.00
CA ALA A 172 10.09 -11.23 7.15
C ALA A 172 9.85 -12.61 6.54
N ASN A 173 9.29 -12.64 5.34
CA ASN A 173 9.54 -13.73 4.40
C ASN A 173 10.88 -13.43 3.72
N ASP A 174 11.95 -13.91 4.34
CA ASP A 174 13.18 -14.26 3.64
C ASP A 174 12.88 -15.56 2.86
N ASP A 175 12.92 -15.50 1.53
CA ASP A 175 13.74 -16.38 0.69
C ASP A 175 13.53 -16.03 -0.80
N GLU A 176 14.61 -15.44 -1.35
CA GLU A 176 15.20 -15.60 -2.69
C GLU A 176 14.30 -15.59 -3.94
N ASP A 177 14.51 -14.58 -4.81
CA ASP A 177 14.94 -14.88 -6.19
C ASP A 177 15.66 -13.68 -6.82
N GLU A 178 16.94 -13.93 -7.07
CA GLU A 178 17.91 -13.13 -7.80
C GLU A 178 17.55 -13.13 -9.29
N ALA A 179 17.18 -11.98 -9.86
CA ALA A 179 17.49 -11.64 -11.27
C ALA A 179 17.00 -10.24 -11.65
N GLY A 180 17.92 -9.43 -12.18
CA GLY A 180 17.59 -8.47 -13.24
C GLY A 180 17.54 -7.00 -12.84
N ASN A 181 18.67 -6.47 -12.39
CA ASN A 181 19.00 -5.06 -12.64
C ASN A 181 18.92 -4.82 -14.17
N THR A 182 18.00 -3.98 -14.61
CA THR A 182 18.14 -3.29 -15.90
C THR A 182 17.84 -1.83 -15.69
N ASP A 183 18.88 -1.06 -15.95
CA ASP A 183 18.97 0.38 -15.90
C ASP A 183 17.86 1.00 -16.76
N ASN A 184 17.21 2.04 -16.23
CA ASN A 184 16.37 2.92 -17.02
C ASN A 184 16.88 4.36 -16.86
N ASP A 185 18.11 4.58 -17.35
CA ASP A 185 18.59 5.89 -17.77
C ASP A 185 17.90 6.24 -19.09
N ALA A 186 16.69 6.82 -18.99
CA ALA A 186 16.05 7.46 -20.13
C ALA A 186 16.61 8.86 -20.30
N ALA A 187 17.62 8.97 -21.16
CA ALA A 187 18.14 10.21 -21.71
C ALA A 187 17.03 10.99 -22.43
N ALA A 188 16.85 12.25 -22.04
CA ALA A 188 16.27 13.27 -22.88
C ALA A 188 17.39 13.84 -23.76
N ASP A 189 17.33 13.62 -25.07
CA ASP A 189 18.02 14.48 -26.04
C ASP A 189 17.17 14.59 -27.31
N ASP A 190 16.88 15.84 -27.65
CA ASP A 190 15.89 16.31 -28.60
C ASP A 190 16.57 16.54 -29.96
N GLY A 191 15.81 16.30 -31.03
CA GLY A 191 16.28 16.12 -32.40
C GLY A 191 17.03 17.30 -32.99
N GLY A 192 18.30 17.06 -33.36
CA GLY A 192 19.08 17.85 -34.30
C GLY A 192 19.00 17.26 -35.70
N SER A 193 18.36 18.01 -36.59
CA SER A 193 18.25 17.83 -38.04
C SER A 193 19.59 17.62 -38.75
N ASP A 194 19.65 16.72 -39.74
CA ASP A 194 20.44 16.96 -40.96
C ASP A 194 19.88 16.20 -42.17
N ASP A 195 19.45 17.01 -43.14
CA ASP A 195 18.89 16.74 -44.45
C ASP A 195 20.01 16.33 -45.43
N GLN A 196 19.83 15.20 -46.12
CA GLN A 196 20.83 14.67 -47.06
C GLN A 196 20.73 15.38 -48.41
N GLY A 197 21.88 15.93 -48.84
CA GLY A 197 22.00 16.78 -50.01
C GLY A 197 21.69 16.15 -51.37
N GLN A 198 21.30 17.02 -52.31
CA GLN A 198 21.33 16.77 -53.75
C GLN A 198 22.55 17.47 -54.39
N PRO A 199 23.26 16.81 -55.32
CA PRO A 199 24.39 17.39 -56.05
C PRO A 199 23.94 18.25 -57.25
N GLY A 200 24.79 19.21 -57.62
CA GLY A 200 24.54 20.32 -58.55
C GLY A 200 24.49 20.01 -60.07
N PRO A 201 24.40 21.05 -60.92
CA PRO A 201 23.76 21.00 -62.23
C PRO A 201 24.72 20.82 -63.41
N ALA A 202 24.25 20.20 -64.51
CA ALA A 202 24.88 20.32 -65.83
C ALA A 202 23.88 20.05 -67.00
N GLN A 203 23.56 21.15 -67.69
CA GLN A 203 23.29 21.34 -69.13
C GLN A 203 22.95 20.14 -70.03
N GLN A 204 21.78 20.22 -70.68
CA GLN A 204 21.47 19.53 -71.94
C GLN A 204 21.71 20.47 -73.12
N GLN A 205 22.40 19.95 -74.15
CA GLN A 205 22.11 20.22 -75.55
C GLN A 205 21.41 18.99 -76.13
#